data_AF-A0A2E6HY65-F1
#
_entry.id   AF-A0A2E6HY65-F1
#
_cell.length_a   1.000
_cell.length_b   1.000
_cell.length_c   1.000
_cell.angle_alpha   90.00
_cell.angle_beta   90.00
_cell.angle_gamma   90.00
#
_symmetry.space_group_name_H-M   'P 1'
#
loop_
_entity.id
_entity.type
_entity.pdbx_description
1 polymer ?
#
loop_
_entity_poly.entity_id
_entity_poly.type
_entity_poly.pdbx_seq_one_letter_code
_entity_poly.pdbx_strand_id
1 'polypeptide(L)' 'MGAKDRELAELYWQLQKKVHTDPKVRSYLHSLTRILKARRIRPNALNEVGLELAGQNRI' A
#
# COMPACT_ATOMS: atom_id res chain seq x y z
N MET A 1 12.90 6.00 -4.41
CA MET A 1 11.60 5.46 -4.86
C MET A 1 10.99 6.47 -5.83
N GLY A 2 10.45 6.04 -6.97
CA GLY A 2 9.80 6.97 -7.90
C GLY A 2 8.45 7.45 -7.37
N ALA A 3 7.97 8.62 -7.81
CA ALA A 3 6.69 9.19 -7.38
C ALA A 3 5.52 8.20 -7.54
N LYS A 4 5.44 7.53 -8.70
CA LYS A 4 4.40 6.52 -8.98
C LYS A 4 4.46 5.29 -8.07
N ASP A 5 5.65 4.88 -7.65
CA ASP A 5 5.80 3.72 -6.75
C ASP A 5 5.35 4.09 -5.34
N ARG A 6 5.63 5.33 -4.92
CA ARG A 6 5.17 5.88 -3.65
C ARG A 6 3.64 5.96 -3.61
N GLU A 7 3.01 6.48 -4.67
CA GLU A 7 1.54 6.50 -4.79
C GLU A 7 0.92 5.10 -4.65
N LEU A 8 1.53 4.09 -5.27
CA LEU A 8 1.08 2.69 -5.15
C LEU A 8 1.23 2.15 -3.72
N ALA A 9 2.31 2.52 -3.03
CA ALA A 9 2.52 2.16 -1.62
C ALA A 9 1.52 2.85 -0.69
N GLU A 10 1.22 4.13 -0.92
CA GLU A 10 0.19 4.86 -0.17
C GLU A 10 -1.19 4.21 -0.36
N LEU A 11 -1.54 3.90 -1.61
CA LEU A 11 -2.79 3.22 -1.94
C LEU A 11 -2.88 1.83 -1.26
N TYR A 12 -1.77 1.09 -1.20
CA TYR A 12 -1.73 -0.20 -0.53
C TYR A 12 -2.11 -0.08 0.94
N TRP A 13 -1.54 0.87 1.67
CA TRP A 13 -1.85 1.06 3.09
C TRP A 13 -3.29 1.51 3.32
N GLN A 14 -3.82 2.38 2.45
CA GLN A 14 -5.22 2.79 2.52
C GLN A 14 -6.18 1.61 2.30
N LEU A 15 -5.89 0.74 1.32
CA LEU A 15 -6.69 -0.46 1.06
C LEU A 15 -6.53 -1.50 2.17
N GLN A 16 -5.32 -1.66 2.71
CA GLN A 16 -5.04 -2.56 3.83
C GLN A 16 -5.89 -2.20 5.05
N LYS A 17 -6.05 -0.91 5.38
CA LYS A 17 -6.96 -0.47 6.45
C LYS A 17 -8.42 -0.85 6.19
N LYS A 18 -8.86 -0.69 4.94
CA LYS A 18 -10.26 -0.95 4.52
C LYS A 18 -10.58 -2.43 4.34
N VAL A 19 -9.60 -3.32 4.19
CA VAL A 19 -9.85 -4.75 3.97
C VAL A 19 -10.58 -5.42 5.14
N HIS A 20 -10.44 -4.85 6.34
CA HIS A 20 -11.12 -5.32 7.55
C HIS A 20 -12.59 -4.89 7.61
N THR A 21 -12.97 -3.83 6.90
CA THR A 21 -14.33 -3.27 6.90
C THR A 21 -15.11 -3.58 5.63
N ASP A 22 -14.42 -3.79 4.49
CA ASP A 22 -15.02 -4.18 3.22
C ASP A 22 -14.28 -5.38 2.59
N PRO A 23 -14.85 -6.59 2.62
CA PRO A 23 -14.27 -7.79 2.03
C PRO A 23 -14.01 -7.67 0.52
N LYS A 24 -14.75 -6.84 -0.22
CA LYS A 24 -14.54 -6.64 -1.68
C LYS A 24 -13.17 -6.01 -1.96
N VAL A 25 -12.66 -5.21 -1.01
CA VAL A 25 -11.33 -4.57 -1.08
C VAL A 25 -10.20 -5.61 -1.14
N ARG A 26 -10.41 -6.83 -0.62
CA ARG A 26 -9.40 -7.89 -0.64
C ARG A 26 -8.94 -8.23 -2.06
N SER A 27 -9.85 -8.21 -3.04
CA SER A 27 -9.53 -8.48 -4.45
C SER A 27 -8.63 -7.39 -5.06
N TYR A 28 -8.92 -6.12 -4.74
CA TYR A 28 -8.12 -4.97 -5.18
C TYR A 28 -6.74 -4.97 -4.51
N LEU A 29 -6.68 -5.25 -3.21
CA LEU A 29 -5.43 -5.37 -2.47
C LEU A 29 -4.53 -6.48 -3.04
N HIS A 30 -5.11 -7.63 -3.40
CA HIS A 30 -4.36 -8.72 -4.02
C HIS A 30 -3.77 -8.30 -5.38
N SER A 31 -4.58 -7.64 -6.22
CA SER A 31 -4.14 -7.10 -7.51
C SER A 31 -3.02 -6.07 -7.35
N LEU A 32 -3.16 -5.15 -6.40
CA LEU A 32 -2.16 -4.13 -6.10
C LEU A 32 -0.85 -4.74 -5.59
N THR A 33 -0.94 -5.75 -4.72
CA THR A 33 0.23 -6.49 -4.21
C THR A 33 1.03 -7.12 -5.35
N ARG A 34 0.35 -7.67 -6.37
CA ARG A 34 1.01 -8.21 -7.57
C ARG A 34 1.74 -7.11 -8.36
N ILE A 35 1.14 -5.93 -8.51
CA ILE A 35 1.76 -4.78 -9.18
C ILE A 35 3.00 -4.30 -8.41
N LEU A 36 2.91 -4.17 -7.09
CA LEU A 36 4.03 -3.78 -6.23
C LEU A 36 5.21 -4.77 -6.38
N LYS A 37 4.91 -6.07 -6.40
CA LYS A 37 5.91 -7.14 -6.60
C LYS A 37 6.55 -7.06 -7.99
N ALA A 38 5.75 -6.86 -9.04
CA ALA A 38 6.24 -6.72 -10.42
C ALA A 38 7.18 -5.51 -10.58
N ARG A 39 6.88 -4.41 -9.88
CA ARG A 39 7.72 -3.21 -9.81
C ARG A 39 8.92 -3.32 -8.88
N ARG A 40 9.12 -4.49 -8.25
CA ARG A 40 10.21 -4.75 -7.31
C ARG A 40 10.23 -3.77 -6.12
N ILE A 41 9.07 -3.27 -5.72
CA ILE A 41 8.95 -2.45 -4.51
C ILE A 41 9.22 -3.37 -3.33
N ARG A 42 10.32 -3.11 -2.62
CA ARG A 42 10.76 -3.94 -1.50
C ARG A 42 9.81 -3.77 -0.31
N PRO A 43 9.58 -4.81 0.49
CA PRO A 43 8.78 -4.71 1.71
C PRO A 43 9.26 -3.58 2.64
N ASN A 44 10.57 -3.36 2.77
CA ASN A 44 11.10 -2.27 3.61
C ASN A 44 10.64 -0.89 3.13
N ALA A 45 10.69 -0.61 1.83
CA ALA A 45 10.24 0.67 1.27
C ALA A 45 8.72 0.85 1.43
N LEU A 46 7.95 -0.24 1.31
CA LEU A 46 6.51 -0.22 1.58
C LEU A 46 6.23 0.11 3.06
N ASN A 47 7.00 -0.46 3.99
CA ASN A 47 6.87 -0.22 5.41
C ASN A 47 7.26 1.21 5.81
N GLU A 48 8.33 1.76 5.22
CA GLU A 48 8.74 3.17 5.43
C GLU A 48 7.59 4.12 5.09
N VAL A 49 6.95 3.92 3.93
CA VAL A 49 5.77 4.72 3.54
C VAL A 49 4.61 4.53 4.54
N GLY A 50 4.40 3.31 5.04
CA GLY A 50 3.38 3.04 6.06
C GLY A 50 3.63 3.80 7.36
N LEU A 51 4.88 3.81 7.84
CA LEU A 51 5.27 4.55 9.05
C LEU A 51 5.11 6.06 8.87
N GLU A 52 5.49 6.59 7.71
CA GLU A 52 5.30 8.02 7.39
C GLU A 52 3.81 8.41 7.39
N LEU A 53 2.95 7.59 6.78
CA LEU A 53 1.51 7.84 6.75
C LEU A 53 0.88 7.76 8.14
N ALA A 54 1.29 6.81 8.96
CA ALA A 54 0.83 6.68 10.34
C ALA A 54 1.27 7.90 11.18
N GLY A 55 2.52 8.37 11.02
CA GLY A 55 3.00 9.59 11.65
C GLY A 55 2.24 10.85 11.24
N GLN A 56 1.69 10.87 10.02
CA GLN A 56 0.83 11.95 9.50
C GLN A 56 -0.66 11.75 9.80
N ASN A 57 -1.04 10.69 10.52
CA ASN A 57 -2.44 10.31 10.79
C ASN A 57 -3.29 10.15 9.50
N ARG A 58 -2.67 9.69 8.41
CA ARG A 58 -3.31 9.47 7.09
C ARG A 58 -3.77 8.02 6.88
N ILE A 59 -3.38 7.11 7.76
CA ILE A 59 -3.85 5.72 7.86
C ILE A 59 -4.03 5.34 9.33
#